data_AF-A0A5C4VIK4-F1
#
_entry.id   AF-A0A5C4VIK4-F1
#
_cell.length_a   1.000
_cell.length_b   1.000
_cell.length_c   1.000
_cell.angle_alpha   90.00
_cell.angle_beta   90.00
_cell.angle_gamma   90.00
#
_symmetry.space_group_name_H-M   'P 1'
#
loop_
_entity.id
_entity.type
_entity.pdbx_description
1 polymer ?
#
loop_
_entity_poly.entity_id
_entity_poly.type
_entity_poly.pdbx_seq_one_letter_code
_entity_poly.pdbx_strand_id
1 'polypeptide(L)'
;MERSQPELAEEARTAVEWLTGGEPLETVTQLDVCEFLWYTLPIKVGPLKPGGDHERLARSLGRLLQLGGLERYAALCESPTTLHILRTYAREGEDAGTSAYQQALEATGVLPPDVPELQWSMIMGPEELGAHLACSAALELAIVSGDSVDRTALTRRWLTEPRAELGGDSWLNRVHGERLNRWVLGRGPARRELAQPFEVRLHAPVSPQPLPALHRLLSLAASEGSLPLRLAPSPEAARLRELAERELGAISRDGSRLAITDYGRRLLKSRRAMWSAVTRLLLARGEHEFEVSAREAALMLLADGTLMSPAKLHERVAEVVGGEGWHPTTGVEDVAGPVNDLISQLTALGLAFGDELAVRMDRPGQLAALAALRAHALRPRKYISSS
;
A
#
# COMPACT_ATOMS: atom_id res chain seq x y z
N MET A 1 -12.87 -2.30 -43.22
CA MET A 1 -13.84 -3.27 -42.65
C MET A 1 -15.28 -2.99 -43.07
N GLU A 2 -15.78 -1.76 -42.96
CA GLU A 2 -17.19 -1.42 -43.31
C GLU A 2 -17.63 -1.85 -44.72
N ARG A 3 -16.72 -1.79 -45.71
CA ARG A 3 -17.01 -2.22 -47.09
C ARG A 3 -16.88 -3.73 -47.33
N SER A 4 -16.18 -4.45 -46.46
CA SER A 4 -15.79 -5.85 -46.69
C SER A 4 -16.49 -6.84 -45.76
N GLN A 5 -16.79 -6.43 -44.52
CA GLN A 5 -17.37 -7.24 -43.45
C GLN A 5 -18.25 -6.36 -42.54
N PRO A 6 -19.43 -5.90 -43.01
CA PRO A 6 -20.23 -4.89 -42.32
C PRO A 6 -20.72 -5.35 -40.94
N GLU A 7 -21.02 -6.64 -40.76
CA GLU A 7 -21.45 -7.18 -39.46
C GLU A 7 -20.35 -7.13 -38.39
N LEU A 8 -19.08 -7.28 -38.77
CA LEU A 8 -17.95 -7.20 -37.84
C LEU A 8 -17.57 -5.74 -37.53
N ALA A 9 -18.00 -4.79 -38.36
CA ALA A 9 -17.61 -3.39 -38.23
C ALA A 9 -18.25 -2.72 -37.01
N GLU A 10 -19.54 -2.98 -36.75
CA GLU A 10 -20.25 -2.43 -35.58
C GLU A 10 -19.71 -3.01 -34.26
N GLU A 11 -19.47 -4.31 -34.23
CA GLU A 11 -18.88 -5.01 -33.09
C GLU A 11 -17.47 -4.50 -32.78
N ALA A 12 -16.64 -4.32 -33.81
CA ALA A 12 -15.28 -3.81 -33.64
C ALA A 12 -15.25 -2.32 -33.25
N ARG A 13 -16.19 -1.50 -33.74
CA ARG A 13 -16.32 -0.10 -33.32
C ARG A 13 -16.65 -0.01 -31.84
N THR A 14 -17.62 -0.79 -31.38
CA THR A 14 -17.97 -0.90 -29.96
C THR A 14 -16.75 -1.30 -29.14
N ALA A 15 -16.02 -2.33 -29.55
CA ALA A 15 -14.82 -2.78 -28.84
C ALA A 15 -13.73 -1.70 -28.76
N VAL A 16 -13.49 -0.95 -29.84
CA VAL A 16 -12.48 0.12 -29.85
C VAL A 16 -12.88 1.31 -28.99
N GLU A 17 -14.16 1.70 -28.99
CA GLU A 17 -14.65 2.76 -28.11
C GLU A 17 -14.40 2.42 -26.64
N TRP A 18 -14.66 1.17 -26.24
CA TRP A 18 -14.35 0.68 -24.89
C TRP A 18 -12.86 0.59 -24.60
N LEU A 19 -12.06 0.14 -25.56
CA LEU A 19 -10.61 -0.07 -25.39
C LEU A 19 -9.84 1.26 -25.31
N THR A 20 -10.22 2.24 -26.12
CA THR A 20 -9.45 3.50 -26.27
C THR A 20 -10.02 4.65 -25.44
N GLY A 21 -11.30 4.58 -25.04
CA GLY A 21 -11.97 5.72 -24.42
C GLY A 21 -12.02 6.97 -25.31
N GLY A 22 -11.85 6.82 -26.63
CA GLY A 22 -11.79 7.91 -27.60
C GLY A 22 -10.38 8.35 -28.00
N GLU A 23 -9.33 7.79 -27.39
CA GLU A 23 -7.94 8.04 -27.80
C GLU A 23 -7.56 7.30 -29.11
N PRO A 24 -6.49 7.72 -29.80
CA PRO A 24 -6.01 7.02 -30.99
C PRO A 24 -5.62 5.56 -30.69
N LEU A 25 -5.92 4.65 -31.63
CA LEU A 25 -5.61 3.22 -31.47
C LEU A 25 -4.11 2.94 -31.26
N GLU A 26 -3.25 3.85 -31.71
CA GLU A 26 -1.78 3.78 -31.58
C GLU A 26 -1.30 3.91 -30.12
N THR A 27 -2.12 4.44 -29.21
CA THR A 27 -1.77 4.61 -27.79
C THR A 27 -2.07 3.36 -26.96
N VAL A 28 -2.71 2.35 -27.55
CA VAL A 28 -3.10 1.12 -26.87
C VAL A 28 -1.88 0.28 -26.50
N THR A 29 -1.86 -0.20 -25.26
CA THR A 29 -0.85 -1.13 -24.72
C THR A 29 -1.39 -2.56 -24.66
N GLN A 30 -0.51 -3.54 -24.45
CA GLN A 30 -0.95 -4.91 -24.16
C GLN A 30 -1.83 -4.97 -22.92
N LEU A 31 -1.53 -4.16 -21.89
CA LEU A 31 -2.33 -4.14 -20.68
C LEU A 31 -3.78 -3.75 -20.99
N ASP A 32 -3.99 -2.69 -21.79
CA ASP A 32 -5.32 -2.24 -22.19
C ASP A 32 -6.09 -3.35 -22.94
N VAL A 33 -5.42 -4.03 -23.88
CA VAL A 33 -6.02 -5.12 -24.66
C VAL A 33 -6.39 -6.30 -23.77
N CYS A 34 -5.52 -6.68 -22.85
CA CYS A 34 -5.76 -7.76 -21.89
C CYS A 34 -6.89 -7.40 -20.91
N GLU A 35 -6.90 -6.19 -20.33
CA GLU A 35 -7.98 -5.72 -19.45
C GLU A 35 -9.33 -5.66 -20.19
N PHE A 36 -9.32 -5.20 -21.44
CA PHE A 36 -10.52 -5.21 -22.26
C PHE A 36 -11.02 -6.64 -22.50
N LEU A 37 -10.19 -7.51 -23.06
CA LEU A 37 -10.59 -8.87 -23.45
C LEU A 37 -10.95 -9.75 -22.26
N TRP A 38 -10.20 -9.65 -21.16
CA TRP A 38 -10.23 -10.64 -20.07
C TRP A 38 -11.04 -10.18 -18.85
N TYR A 39 -11.40 -8.90 -18.76
CA TYR A 39 -12.20 -8.36 -17.65
C TYR A 39 -13.39 -7.53 -18.14
N THR A 40 -13.16 -6.47 -18.92
CA THR A 40 -14.23 -5.55 -19.33
C THR A 40 -15.25 -6.22 -20.24
N LEU A 41 -14.80 -6.97 -21.24
CA LEU A 41 -15.65 -7.70 -22.17
C LEU A 41 -16.59 -8.69 -21.46
N PRO A 42 -16.09 -9.64 -20.64
CA PRO A 42 -16.98 -10.61 -19.98
C PRO A 42 -17.89 -10.01 -18.88
N ILE A 43 -17.47 -8.93 -18.20
CA ILE A 43 -18.19 -8.38 -17.04
C ILE A 43 -19.08 -7.19 -17.40
N LYS A 44 -18.56 -6.22 -18.15
CA LYS A 44 -19.22 -4.92 -18.37
C LYS A 44 -19.97 -4.84 -19.69
N VAL A 45 -19.47 -5.50 -20.72
CA VAL A 45 -20.12 -5.49 -22.05
C VAL A 45 -21.31 -6.48 -22.09
N GLY A 46 -21.38 -7.41 -21.13
CA GLY A 46 -22.49 -8.33 -20.89
C GLY A 46 -22.72 -9.32 -22.05
N PRO A 47 -23.52 -10.38 -21.86
CA PRO A 47 -23.89 -11.25 -22.95
C PRO A 47 -24.74 -10.40 -23.92
N LEU A 48 -24.17 -10.04 -25.06
CA LEU A 48 -24.85 -9.36 -26.17
C LEU A 48 -26.13 -10.12 -26.53
N LYS A 49 -27.27 -9.80 -25.90
CA LYS A 49 -28.54 -10.50 -26.08
C LYS A 49 -28.45 -12.00 -25.69
N PRO A 50 -29.58 -12.72 -25.57
CA PRO A 50 -29.54 -14.18 -25.58
C PRO A 50 -28.81 -14.64 -26.87
N GLY A 51 -27.61 -15.21 -26.72
CA GLY A 51 -26.76 -15.65 -27.84
C GLY A 51 -25.50 -14.82 -28.14
N GLY A 52 -25.12 -13.85 -27.29
CA GLY A 52 -23.89 -13.08 -27.47
C GLY A 52 -22.61 -13.93 -27.38
N ASP A 53 -21.78 -13.89 -28.43
CA ASP A 53 -20.51 -14.62 -28.50
C ASP A 53 -19.33 -13.68 -28.20
N HIS A 54 -18.84 -13.65 -26.95
CA HIS A 54 -17.63 -12.89 -26.57
C HIS A 54 -16.41 -13.31 -27.42
N GLU A 55 -16.33 -14.56 -27.87
CA GLU A 55 -15.25 -14.99 -28.76
C GLU A 55 -15.38 -14.34 -30.14
N ARG A 56 -16.61 -14.10 -30.64
CA ARG A 56 -16.85 -13.34 -31.88
C ARG A 56 -16.37 -11.90 -31.74
N LEU A 57 -16.75 -11.21 -30.66
CA LEU A 57 -16.30 -9.85 -30.39
C LEU A 57 -14.77 -9.75 -30.31
N ALA A 58 -14.12 -10.68 -29.60
CA ALA A 58 -12.66 -10.75 -29.55
C ALA A 58 -12.06 -10.91 -30.95
N ARG A 59 -12.57 -11.84 -31.78
CA ARG A 59 -12.13 -12.01 -33.17
C ARG A 59 -12.34 -10.75 -34.02
N SER A 60 -13.49 -10.09 -33.88
CA SER A 60 -13.80 -8.83 -34.57
C SER A 60 -12.80 -7.73 -34.24
N LEU A 61 -12.45 -7.58 -32.95
CA LEU A 61 -11.40 -6.66 -32.50
C LEU A 61 -10.03 -7.07 -33.04
N GLY A 62 -9.68 -8.35 -32.99
CA GLY A 62 -8.41 -8.87 -33.51
C GLY A 62 -8.22 -8.55 -35.00
N ARG A 63 -9.29 -8.69 -35.79
CA ARG A 63 -9.26 -8.33 -37.21
C ARG A 63 -9.06 -6.84 -37.44
N LEU A 64 -9.67 -5.98 -36.63
CA LEU A 64 -9.50 -4.54 -36.72
C LEU A 64 -8.07 -4.13 -36.35
N LEU A 65 -7.52 -4.68 -35.27
CA LEU A 65 -6.12 -4.45 -34.85
C LEU A 65 -5.15 -4.90 -35.94
N GLN A 66 -5.40 -6.04 -36.57
CA GLN A 66 -4.58 -6.52 -37.69
C GLN A 66 -4.62 -5.56 -38.90
N LEU A 67 -5.79 -4.99 -39.22
CA LEU A 67 -5.90 -3.97 -40.28
C LEU A 67 -5.19 -2.66 -39.91
N GLY A 68 -5.06 -2.37 -38.61
CA GLY A 68 -4.30 -1.25 -38.09
C GLY A 68 -2.79 -1.48 -37.96
N GLY A 69 -2.28 -2.65 -38.37
CA GLY A 69 -0.84 -2.98 -38.21
C GLY A 69 -0.42 -3.25 -36.77
N LEU A 70 -1.36 -3.73 -35.93
CA LEU A 70 -1.14 -4.07 -34.53
C LEU A 70 -1.20 -5.59 -34.34
N GLU A 71 -0.39 -6.34 -35.09
CA GLU A 71 -0.46 -7.80 -35.18
C GLU A 71 -0.26 -8.50 -33.83
N ARG A 72 0.58 -7.93 -32.98
CA ARG A 72 0.83 -8.46 -31.63
C ARG A 72 -0.42 -8.42 -30.76
N TYR A 73 -1.19 -7.33 -30.82
CA TYR A 73 -2.44 -7.19 -30.09
C TYR A 73 -3.56 -8.02 -30.73
N ALA A 74 -3.60 -8.09 -32.06
CA ALA A 74 -4.50 -8.99 -32.77
C ALA A 74 -4.31 -10.46 -32.36
N ALA A 75 -3.05 -10.90 -32.18
CA ALA A 75 -2.74 -12.25 -31.73
C ALA A 75 -3.26 -12.55 -30.31
N LEU A 76 -3.35 -11.55 -29.43
CA LEU A 76 -3.95 -11.72 -28.10
C LEU A 76 -5.45 -12.03 -28.21
N CYS A 77 -6.17 -11.35 -29.10
CA CYS A 77 -7.60 -11.55 -29.32
C CYS A 77 -7.96 -13.00 -29.70
N GLU A 78 -7.09 -13.66 -30.46
CA GLU A 78 -7.29 -15.04 -30.93
C GLU A 78 -6.51 -16.08 -30.11
N SER A 79 -5.83 -15.65 -29.05
CA SER A 79 -4.97 -16.54 -28.27
C SER A 79 -5.76 -17.63 -27.54
N PRO A 80 -5.18 -18.84 -27.35
CA PRO A 80 -5.77 -19.87 -26.52
C PRO A 80 -6.09 -19.39 -25.10
N THR A 81 -5.27 -18.50 -24.55
CA THR A 81 -5.47 -17.86 -23.24
C THR A 81 -6.76 -17.04 -23.19
N THR A 82 -6.98 -16.16 -24.17
CA THR A 82 -8.22 -15.36 -24.26
C THR A 82 -9.45 -16.26 -24.36
N LEU A 83 -9.41 -17.27 -25.24
CA LEU A 83 -10.52 -18.22 -25.39
C LEU A 83 -10.78 -19.00 -24.10
N HIS A 84 -9.73 -19.41 -23.39
CA HIS A 84 -9.86 -20.10 -22.11
C HIS A 84 -10.57 -19.21 -21.08
N ILE A 85 -10.09 -17.98 -20.86
CA ILE A 85 -10.66 -17.05 -19.87
C ILE A 85 -12.13 -16.76 -20.17
N LEU A 86 -12.46 -16.41 -21.42
CA LEU A 86 -13.85 -16.12 -21.83
C LEU A 86 -14.77 -17.32 -21.59
N ARG A 87 -14.30 -18.54 -21.84
CA ARG A 87 -15.04 -19.78 -21.57
C ARG A 87 -15.17 -20.06 -20.07
N THR A 88 -14.16 -19.75 -19.27
CA THR A 88 -14.20 -19.88 -17.81
C THR A 88 -15.29 -18.97 -17.23
N TYR A 89 -15.35 -17.70 -17.63
CA TYR A 89 -16.47 -16.81 -17.26
C TYR A 89 -17.83 -17.41 -17.62
N ALA A 90 -17.96 -17.95 -18.85
CA ALA A 90 -19.23 -18.48 -19.34
C ALA A 90 -19.67 -19.79 -18.65
N ARG A 91 -18.73 -20.62 -18.19
CA ARG A 91 -19.01 -21.98 -17.68
C ARG A 91 -18.95 -22.07 -16.16
N GLU A 92 -18.03 -21.34 -15.55
CA GLU A 92 -17.66 -21.46 -14.13
C GLU A 92 -17.99 -20.20 -13.34
N GLY A 93 -18.35 -19.10 -14.01
CA GLY A 93 -18.80 -17.86 -13.38
C GLY A 93 -17.71 -16.81 -13.17
N GLU A 94 -18.11 -15.68 -12.60
CA GLU A 94 -17.29 -14.47 -12.47
C GLU A 94 -16.03 -14.67 -11.62
N ASP A 95 -16.13 -15.38 -10.50
CA ASP A 95 -14.97 -15.60 -9.60
C ASP A 95 -13.88 -16.44 -10.28
N ALA A 96 -14.28 -17.54 -10.94
CA ALA A 96 -13.37 -18.40 -11.67
C ALA A 96 -12.74 -17.67 -12.87
N GLY A 97 -13.55 -16.89 -13.60
CA GLY A 97 -13.09 -16.05 -14.70
C GLY A 97 -12.09 -14.98 -14.26
N THR A 98 -12.38 -14.29 -13.14
CA THR A 98 -11.51 -13.25 -12.56
C THR A 98 -10.18 -13.85 -12.10
N SER A 99 -10.20 -15.04 -11.49
CA SER A 99 -8.97 -15.76 -11.10
C SER A 99 -8.13 -16.16 -12.32
N ALA A 100 -8.76 -16.71 -13.37
CA ALA A 100 -8.07 -17.06 -14.61
C ALA A 100 -7.46 -15.83 -15.31
N TYR A 101 -8.19 -14.72 -15.32
CA TYR A 101 -7.72 -13.43 -15.79
C TYR A 101 -6.48 -12.94 -15.02
N GLN A 102 -6.52 -12.89 -13.69
CA GLN A 102 -5.39 -12.42 -12.87
C GLN A 102 -4.13 -13.26 -13.09
N GLN A 103 -4.28 -14.59 -13.17
CA GLN A 103 -3.16 -15.50 -13.45
C GLN A 103 -2.57 -15.26 -14.85
N ALA A 104 -3.41 -15.11 -15.87
CA ALA A 104 -2.97 -14.85 -17.23
C ALA A 104 -2.28 -13.48 -17.36
N LEU A 105 -2.79 -12.46 -16.66
CA LEU A 105 -2.21 -11.12 -16.69
C LEU A 105 -0.83 -11.08 -16.04
N GLU A 106 -0.63 -11.74 -14.89
CA GLU A 106 0.72 -11.86 -14.31
C GLU A 106 1.69 -12.58 -15.26
N ALA A 107 1.22 -13.62 -15.96
CA ALA A 107 2.03 -14.38 -16.91
C ALA A 107 2.48 -13.57 -18.14
N THR A 108 1.83 -12.45 -18.46
CA THR A 108 2.27 -11.56 -19.55
C THR A 108 3.60 -10.86 -19.24
N GLY A 109 3.94 -10.70 -17.95
CA GLY A 109 5.11 -9.95 -17.51
C GLY A 109 5.01 -8.42 -17.62
N VAL A 110 3.91 -7.88 -18.17
CA VAL A 110 3.74 -6.42 -18.36
C VAL A 110 3.22 -5.72 -17.10
N LEU A 111 2.78 -6.46 -16.09
CA LEU A 111 2.40 -5.87 -14.81
C LEU A 111 3.63 -5.39 -14.04
N PRO A 112 3.67 -4.14 -13.56
CA PRO A 112 4.76 -3.67 -12.72
C PRO A 112 4.73 -4.37 -11.35
N PRO A 113 5.80 -5.07 -10.94
CA PRO A 113 5.87 -5.62 -9.59
C PRO A 113 5.96 -4.50 -8.54
N ASP A 114 5.62 -4.85 -7.29
CA ASP A 114 5.94 -4.00 -6.14
C ASP A 114 7.45 -3.76 -6.03
N VAL A 115 7.82 -2.58 -5.56
CA VAL A 115 9.22 -2.20 -5.28
C VAL A 115 9.36 -1.75 -3.82
N PRO A 116 10.57 -1.73 -3.23
CA PRO A 116 10.75 -1.33 -1.84
C PRO A 116 10.19 0.06 -1.49
N GLU A 117 10.15 0.97 -2.48
CA GLU A 117 9.62 2.32 -2.34
C GLU A 117 8.09 2.42 -2.46
N LEU A 118 7.46 1.48 -3.18
CA LEU A 118 6.04 1.55 -3.53
C LEU A 118 5.44 0.16 -3.65
N GLN A 119 4.37 -0.07 -2.89
CA GLN A 119 3.43 -1.16 -3.12
C GLN A 119 2.20 -0.61 -3.83
N TRP A 120 1.76 -1.29 -4.89
CA TRP A 120 0.60 -0.90 -5.67
C TRP A 120 -0.71 -1.10 -4.88
N SER A 121 -1.61 -0.12 -4.98
CA SER A 121 -2.94 -0.17 -4.42
C SER A 121 -3.85 -1.08 -5.26
N MET A 122 -4.76 -1.80 -4.62
CA MET A 122 -5.89 -2.44 -5.33
C MET A 122 -6.86 -1.40 -5.90
N ILE A 123 -6.92 -0.21 -5.30
CA ILE A 123 -7.73 0.91 -5.79
C ILE A 123 -6.83 2.12 -5.95
N MET A 124 -6.37 2.34 -7.17
CA MET A 124 -5.47 3.43 -7.54
C MET A 124 -6.23 4.74 -7.76
N GLY A 125 -5.63 5.87 -7.37
CA GLY A 125 -6.08 7.17 -7.87
C GLY A 125 -5.42 7.52 -9.21
N PRO A 126 -5.75 8.67 -9.81
CA PRO A 126 -5.26 9.06 -11.14
C PRO A 126 -3.72 9.04 -11.27
N GLU A 127 -2.98 9.54 -10.29
CA GLU A 127 -1.51 9.58 -10.35
C GLU A 127 -0.91 8.18 -10.22
N GLU A 128 -1.48 7.34 -9.37
CA GLU A 128 -1.04 5.96 -9.18
C GLU A 128 -1.36 5.09 -10.41
N LEU A 129 -2.55 5.26 -10.99
CA LEU A 129 -2.93 4.59 -12.23
C LEU A 129 -2.02 5.02 -13.39
N GLY A 130 -1.76 6.33 -13.54
CA GLY A 130 -0.85 6.85 -14.55
C GLY A 130 0.56 6.26 -14.43
N ALA A 131 1.10 6.19 -13.20
CA ALA A 131 2.39 5.55 -12.93
C ALA A 131 2.38 4.06 -13.27
N HIS A 132 1.30 3.34 -12.93
CA HIS A 132 1.15 1.91 -13.22
C HIS A 132 1.15 1.64 -14.72
N LEU A 133 0.35 2.39 -15.49
CA LEU A 133 0.28 2.30 -16.94
C LEU A 133 1.62 2.64 -17.59
N ALA A 134 2.30 3.70 -17.15
CA ALA A 134 3.61 4.08 -17.67
C ALA A 134 4.68 3.00 -17.41
N CYS A 135 4.68 2.39 -16.23
CA CYS A 135 5.58 1.27 -15.93
C CYS A 135 5.24 0.02 -16.77
N SER A 136 3.96 -0.24 -16.99
CA SER A 136 3.50 -1.37 -17.81
C SER A 136 3.94 -1.23 -19.27
N ALA A 137 3.74 -0.05 -19.87
CA ALA A 137 4.20 0.24 -21.23
C ALA A 137 5.73 0.09 -21.37
N ALA A 138 6.49 0.48 -20.35
CA ALA A 138 7.94 0.31 -20.34
C ALA A 138 8.37 -1.16 -20.27
N LEU A 139 7.70 -1.97 -19.45
CA LEU A 139 7.94 -3.41 -19.36
C LEU A 139 7.60 -4.10 -20.67
N GLU A 140 6.48 -3.73 -21.28
CA GLU A 140 6.08 -4.21 -22.59
C GLU A 140 7.13 -3.89 -23.65
N LEU A 141 7.61 -2.65 -23.72
CA LEU A 141 8.64 -2.25 -24.68
C LEU A 141 9.92 -3.09 -24.51
N ALA A 142 10.35 -3.33 -23.27
CA ALA A 142 11.50 -4.18 -22.98
C ALA A 142 11.30 -5.63 -23.46
N ILE A 143 10.11 -6.20 -23.22
CA ILE A 143 9.74 -7.55 -23.67
C ILE A 143 9.78 -7.63 -25.20
N VAL A 144 9.18 -6.65 -25.89
CA VAL A 144 9.13 -6.61 -27.36
C VAL A 144 10.52 -6.43 -27.97
N SER A 145 11.39 -5.68 -27.31
CA SER A 145 12.77 -5.48 -27.75
C SER A 145 13.66 -6.72 -27.56
N GLY A 146 13.18 -7.74 -26.84
CA GLY A 146 13.94 -8.94 -26.52
C GLY A 146 14.99 -8.73 -25.43
N ASP A 147 14.92 -7.63 -24.70
CA ASP A 147 15.87 -7.30 -23.65
C ASP A 147 15.65 -8.22 -22.43
N SER A 148 16.73 -8.83 -21.93
CA SER A 148 16.68 -9.48 -20.63
C SER A 148 16.67 -8.41 -19.54
N VAL A 149 15.49 -8.11 -19.00
CA VAL A 149 15.30 -7.04 -18.02
C VAL A 149 14.81 -7.60 -16.68
N ASP A 150 15.49 -7.18 -15.60
CA ASP A 150 14.96 -7.30 -14.26
C ASP A 150 13.75 -6.36 -14.11
N ARG A 151 12.53 -6.94 -14.11
CA ARG A 151 11.25 -6.22 -13.99
C ARG A 151 11.24 -5.28 -12.77
N THR A 152 11.78 -5.73 -11.63
CA THR A 152 11.80 -4.94 -10.39
C THR A 152 12.70 -3.73 -10.55
N ALA A 153 13.88 -3.92 -11.14
CA ALA A 153 14.82 -2.84 -11.41
C ALA A 153 14.24 -1.82 -12.41
N LEU A 154 13.58 -2.29 -13.47
CA LEU A 154 12.96 -1.42 -14.47
C LEU A 154 11.82 -0.61 -13.87
N THR A 155 10.89 -1.24 -13.15
CA THR A 155 9.78 -0.54 -12.48
C THR A 155 10.31 0.50 -11.50
N ARG A 156 11.30 0.14 -10.67
CA ARG A 156 11.92 1.08 -9.73
C ARG A 156 12.54 2.26 -10.44
N ARG A 157 13.24 2.03 -11.56
CA ARG A 157 13.84 3.10 -12.38
C ARG A 157 12.76 4.02 -12.93
N TRP A 158 11.72 3.45 -13.56
CA TRP A 158 10.60 4.22 -14.13
C TRP A 158 9.87 5.07 -13.10
N LEU A 159 9.74 4.57 -11.87
CA LEU A 159 9.12 5.27 -10.76
C LEU A 159 9.98 6.42 -10.20
N THR A 160 11.31 6.25 -10.14
CA THR A 160 12.19 7.16 -9.39
C THR A 160 12.89 8.20 -10.25
N GLU A 161 13.06 7.96 -11.55
CA GLU A 161 13.73 8.90 -12.44
C GLU A 161 12.88 10.16 -12.70
N PRO A 162 13.49 11.36 -12.65
CA PRO A 162 12.85 12.61 -13.08
C PRO A 162 12.40 12.58 -14.54
N ARG A 163 11.24 13.17 -14.82
CA ARG A 163 10.57 13.13 -16.12
C ARG A 163 10.21 14.50 -16.61
N ALA A 164 10.56 14.82 -17.86
CA ALA A 164 10.28 16.11 -18.46
C ALA A 164 8.77 16.35 -18.60
N GLU A 165 8.02 15.32 -18.98
CA GLU A 165 6.56 15.31 -19.08
C GLU A 165 5.85 15.55 -17.75
N LEU A 166 6.54 15.28 -16.63
CA LEU A 166 6.07 15.57 -15.27
C LEU A 166 6.68 16.85 -14.68
N GLY A 167 7.27 17.71 -15.50
CA GLY A 167 7.89 18.97 -15.05
C GLY A 167 9.19 18.78 -14.24
N GLY A 168 9.91 17.68 -14.48
CA GLY A 168 11.12 17.31 -13.74
C GLY A 168 10.86 16.49 -12.48
N ASP A 169 9.62 16.13 -12.20
CA ASP A 169 9.24 15.26 -11.08
C ASP A 169 9.31 13.77 -11.46
N SER A 170 9.16 12.87 -10.49
CA SER A 170 9.09 11.43 -10.71
C SER A 170 7.69 10.88 -10.43
N TRP A 171 7.34 9.75 -11.05
CA TRP A 171 6.06 9.08 -10.78
C TRP A 171 5.90 8.74 -9.30
N LEU A 172 6.97 8.28 -8.64
CA LEU A 172 6.94 7.95 -7.22
C LEU A 172 6.51 9.16 -6.36
N ASN A 173 7.03 10.34 -6.66
CA ASN A 173 6.66 11.56 -5.94
C ASN A 173 5.19 11.94 -6.18
N ARG A 174 4.70 11.78 -7.41
CA ARG A 174 3.29 12.01 -7.76
C ARG A 174 2.35 11.09 -7.01
N VAL A 175 2.65 9.78 -7.00
CA VAL A 175 1.88 8.79 -6.24
C VAL A 175 1.92 9.09 -4.74
N HIS A 176 3.10 9.41 -4.19
CA HIS A 176 3.22 9.79 -2.79
C HIS A 176 2.42 11.07 -2.47
N GLY A 177 2.46 12.08 -3.32
CA GLY A 177 1.70 13.31 -3.17
C GLY A 177 0.20 13.07 -3.17
N GLU A 178 -0.29 12.24 -4.10
CA GLU A 178 -1.71 11.87 -4.16
C GLU A 178 -2.16 11.13 -2.89
N ARG A 179 -1.38 10.13 -2.44
CA ARG A 179 -1.68 9.38 -1.22
C ARG A 179 -1.65 10.26 0.02
N LEU A 180 -0.67 11.16 0.13
CA LEU A 180 -0.57 12.15 1.22
C LEU A 180 -1.75 13.12 1.23
N ASN A 181 -2.08 13.74 0.10
CA ASN A 181 -3.21 14.65 -0.01
C ASN A 181 -4.51 13.95 0.39
N ARG A 182 -4.75 12.73 -0.12
CA ARG A 182 -5.91 11.93 0.28
C ARG A 182 -5.91 11.59 1.77
N TRP A 183 -4.76 11.23 2.34
CA TRP A 183 -4.64 10.99 3.78
C TRP A 183 -4.96 12.26 4.56
N VAL A 184 -4.47 13.45 4.17
CA VAL A 184 -4.82 14.72 4.82
C VAL A 184 -6.33 15.01 4.74
N LEU A 185 -6.95 14.73 3.59
CA LEU A 185 -8.39 14.85 3.36
C LEU A 185 -9.24 13.75 4.03
N GLY A 186 -8.69 13.03 5.01
CA GLY A 186 -9.37 11.99 5.79
C GLY A 186 -10.70 12.44 6.43
N ARG A 187 -11.38 11.48 7.07
CA ARG A 187 -12.73 11.71 7.63
C ARG A 187 -12.67 12.70 8.81
N GLY A 188 -13.72 13.50 8.96
CA GLY A 188 -13.88 14.42 10.10
C GLY A 188 -13.18 15.78 9.97
N PRO A 189 -13.84 16.92 10.27
CA PRO A 189 -13.23 18.25 10.17
C PRO A 189 -12.06 18.44 11.16
N ALA A 190 -12.20 17.99 12.40
CA ALA A 190 -11.15 18.12 13.43
C ALA A 190 -9.87 17.37 13.05
N ARG A 191 -10.01 16.17 12.48
CA ARG A 191 -8.87 15.39 12.01
C ARG A 191 -8.20 16.00 10.78
N ARG A 192 -8.97 16.57 9.83
CA ARG A 192 -8.40 17.29 8.68
C ARG A 192 -7.62 18.52 9.12
N GLU A 193 -8.15 19.31 10.05
CA GLU A 193 -7.45 20.47 10.62
C GLU A 193 -6.13 20.05 11.29
N LEU A 194 -6.15 18.96 12.06
CA LEU A 194 -4.97 18.42 12.71
C LEU A 194 -3.93 17.88 11.71
N ALA A 195 -4.38 17.27 10.60
CA ALA A 195 -3.51 16.67 9.59
C ALA A 195 -2.92 17.69 8.61
N GLN A 196 -3.56 18.85 8.40
CA GLN A 196 -3.16 19.85 7.41
C GLN A 196 -1.69 20.28 7.50
N PRO A 197 -1.11 20.55 8.69
CA PRO A 197 0.31 20.91 8.80
C PRO A 197 1.27 19.80 8.33
N PHE A 198 0.81 18.55 8.26
CA PHE A 198 1.62 17.39 7.91
C PHE A 198 1.72 17.14 6.41
N GLU A 199 0.89 17.76 5.58
CA GLU A 199 0.93 17.61 4.12
C GLU A 199 2.35 17.79 3.59
N VAL A 200 2.97 18.94 3.89
CA VAL A 200 4.33 19.26 3.47
C VAL A 200 5.38 18.43 4.22
N ARG A 201 5.17 18.21 5.53
CA ARG A 201 6.15 17.56 6.43
C ARG A 201 6.39 16.09 6.11
N LEU A 202 5.40 15.41 5.53
CA LEU A 202 5.46 13.97 5.26
C LEU A 202 5.92 13.64 3.83
N HIS A 203 6.12 14.62 2.93
CA HIS A 203 6.64 14.35 1.59
C HIS A 203 8.02 13.68 1.63
N ALA A 204 8.95 14.26 2.40
CA ALA A 204 10.31 13.75 2.49
C ALA A 204 10.41 12.51 3.40
N PRO A 205 11.24 11.51 3.04
CA PRO A 205 11.48 10.36 3.91
C PRO A 205 12.20 10.79 5.19
N VAL A 206 11.79 10.22 6.33
CA VAL A 206 12.42 10.48 7.62
C VAL A 206 13.66 9.59 7.79
N SER A 207 14.80 10.20 8.08
CA SER A 207 16.05 9.49 8.30
C SER A 207 15.98 8.59 9.55
N PRO A 208 16.41 7.30 9.47
CA PRO A 208 16.40 6.40 10.61
C PRO A 208 17.20 6.90 11.82
N GLN A 209 16.57 6.93 13.00
CA GLN A 209 17.23 7.29 14.24
C GLN A 209 17.72 6.05 15.00
N PRO A 210 18.75 6.17 15.86
CA PRO A 210 19.12 5.10 16.77
C PRO A 210 18.00 4.81 17.78
N LEU A 211 17.87 3.53 18.17
CA LEU A 211 16.93 3.07 19.21
C LEU A 211 17.73 2.36 20.31
N PRO A 212 18.40 3.09 21.21
CA PRO A 212 19.41 2.52 22.10
C PRO A 212 18.85 1.47 23.07
N ALA A 213 17.63 1.66 23.57
CA ALA A 213 16.99 0.75 24.50
C ALA A 213 16.77 -0.64 23.85
N LEU A 214 16.12 -0.66 22.67
CA LEU A 214 15.90 -1.89 21.91
C LEU A 214 17.22 -2.51 21.42
N HIS A 215 18.16 -1.71 20.92
CA HIS A 215 19.47 -2.19 20.48
C HIS A 215 20.20 -2.89 21.62
N ARG A 216 20.24 -2.28 22.81
CA ARG A 216 20.87 -2.87 24.01
C ARG A 216 20.21 -4.20 24.39
N LEU A 217 18.88 -4.26 24.42
CA LEU A 217 18.16 -5.49 24.73
C LEU A 217 18.52 -6.63 23.75
N LEU A 218 18.52 -6.34 22.45
CA LEU A 218 18.87 -7.34 21.43
C LEU A 218 20.35 -7.71 21.46
N SER A 219 21.26 -6.76 21.73
CA SER A 219 22.69 -7.05 21.90
C SER A 219 22.92 -7.99 23.08
N LEU A 220 22.27 -7.75 24.22
CA LEU A 220 22.37 -8.62 25.40
C LEU A 220 21.84 -10.03 25.10
N ALA A 221 20.67 -10.14 24.45
CA ALA A 221 20.12 -11.42 24.03
C ALA A 221 21.02 -12.17 23.04
N ALA A 222 21.76 -11.44 22.19
CA ALA A 222 22.70 -12.04 21.25
C ALA A 222 24.02 -12.47 21.89
N SER A 223 24.54 -11.73 22.87
CA SER A 223 25.82 -12.01 23.53
C SER A 223 25.74 -13.11 24.57
N GLU A 224 24.66 -13.14 25.36
CA GLU A 224 24.49 -14.11 26.46
C GLU A 224 23.85 -15.42 25.99
N GLY A 225 23.47 -15.51 24.71
CA GLY A 225 22.72 -16.62 24.14
C GLY A 225 21.25 -16.67 24.58
N SER A 226 20.97 -16.28 25.83
CA SER A 226 19.60 -16.07 26.33
C SER A 226 19.54 -15.25 27.63
N LEU A 227 18.49 -14.42 27.75
CA LEU A 227 18.23 -13.56 28.92
C LEU A 227 17.27 -14.21 29.92
N PRO A 228 17.30 -13.84 31.21
CA PRO A 228 16.25 -14.25 32.14
C PRO A 228 14.88 -13.69 31.71
N LEU A 229 13.81 -14.47 31.94
CA LEU A 229 12.45 -14.06 31.57
C LEU A 229 11.99 -12.76 32.28
N ARG A 230 12.48 -12.54 33.51
CA ARG A 230 12.30 -11.28 34.24
C ARG A 230 13.49 -10.36 33.98
N LEU A 231 13.25 -9.29 33.22
CA LEU A 231 14.17 -8.16 33.14
C LEU A 231 14.01 -7.27 34.38
N ALA A 232 14.81 -6.19 34.46
CA ALA A 232 14.74 -5.20 35.53
C ALA A 232 13.29 -4.78 35.84
N PRO A 233 12.94 -4.46 37.11
CA PRO A 233 11.56 -4.31 37.56
C PRO A 233 10.86 -3.01 37.09
N SER A 234 11.40 -2.30 36.10
CA SER A 234 10.79 -1.06 35.63
C SER A 234 9.66 -1.35 34.62
N PRO A 235 8.56 -0.57 34.64
CA PRO A 235 7.49 -0.69 33.64
C PRO A 235 8.00 -0.58 32.20
N GLU A 236 8.97 0.29 31.94
CA GLU A 236 9.59 0.51 30.63
C GLU A 236 10.34 -0.73 30.16
N ALA A 237 11.10 -1.39 31.05
CA ALA A 237 11.81 -2.62 30.72
C ALA A 237 10.85 -3.77 30.42
N ALA A 238 9.74 -3.86 31.16
CA ALA A 238 8.69 -4.84 30.93
C ALA A 238 7.98 -4.64 29.57
N ARG A 239 7.63 -3.38 29.25
CA ARG A 239 7.00 -3.02 27.96
C ARG A 239 7.95 -3.20 26.79
N LEU A 240 9.22 -2.81 26.92
CA LEU A 240 10.24 -3.00 25.89
C LEU A 240 10.44 -4.49 25.57
N ARG A 241 10.45 -5.35 26.60
CA ARG A 241 10.49 -6.80 26.42
C ARG A 241 9.27 -7.31 25.68
N GLU A 242 8.08 -6.90 26.10
CA GLU A 242 6.83 -7.30 25.46
C GLU A 242 6.81 -6.89 23.98
N LEU A 243 7.23 -5.66 23.67
CA LEU A 243 7.38 -5.18 22.30
C LEU A 243 8.36 -6.05 21.50
N ALA A 244 9.54 -6.37 22.07
CA ALA A 244 10.53 -7.20 21.40
C ALA A 244 10.03 -8.64 21.16
N GLU A 245 9.29 -9.20 22.12
CA GLU A 245 8.79 -10.59 22.11
C GLU A 245 7.54 -10.74 21.23
N ARG A 246 6.48 -10.00 21.54
CA ARG A 246 5.14 -10.20 20.97
C ARG A 246 4.90 -9.37 19.71
N GLU A 247 5.42 -8.14 19.69
CA GLU A 247 5.13 -7.19 18.60
C GLU A 247 6.23 -7.15 17.52
N LEU A 248 7.47 -7.47 17.85
CA LEU A 248 8.53 -7.61 16.87
C LEU A 248 8.82 -9.07 16.54
N GLY A 249 8.63 -10.01 17.48
CA GLY A 249 9.15 -11.37 17.31
C GLY A 249 10.68 -11.40 17.19
N ALA A 250 11.36 -10.38 17.73
CA ALA A 250 12.81 -10.26 17.71
C ALA A 250 13.47 -11.13 18.78
N ILE A 251 12.73 -11.47 19.82
CA ILE A 251 13.10 -12.46 20.84
C ILE A 251 11.95 -13.45 21.02
N SER A 252 12.26 -14.67 21.43
CA SER A 252 11.29 -15.73 21.70
C SER A 252 11.56 -16.36 23.07
N ARG A 253 10.51 -16.90 23.69
CA ARG A 253 10.67 -17.70 24.92
C ARG A 253 11.26 -19.06 24.59
N ASP A 254 12.26 -19.45 25.37
CA ASP A 254 12.83 -20.78 25.42
C ASP A 254 12.85 -21.23 26.89
N GLY A 255 11.77 -21.90 27.30
CA GLY A 255 11.52 -22.24 28.70
C GLY A 255 11.48 -21.00 29.62
N SER A 256 12.43 -20.93 30.55
CA SER A 256 12.58 -19.82 31.51
C SER A 256 13.47 -18.68 31.01
N ARG A 257 13.89 -18.72 29.74
CA ARG A 257 14.83 -17.77 29.15
C ARG A 257 14.26 -17.15 27.86
N LEU A 258 14.87 -16.05 27.42
CA LEU A 258 14.55 -15.36 26.17
C LEU A 258 15.72 -15.50 25.22
N ALA A 259 15.50 -16.06 24.05
CA ALA A 259 16.51 -16.19 23.00
C ALA A 259 16.26 -15.17 21.88
N ILE A 260 17.32 -14.66 21.26
CA ILE A 260 17.19 -13.80 20.08
C ILE A 260 16.83 -14.64 18.85
N THR A 261 15.86 -14.18 18.06
CA THR A 261 15.48 -14.83 16.80
C THR A 261 16.39 -14.40 15.65
N ASP A 262 16.33 -15.10 14.52
CA ASP A 262 17.03 -14.65 13.29
C ASP A 262 16.55 -13.27 12.83
N TYR A 263 15.25 -12.98 13.02
CA TYR A 263 14.71 -11.67 12.75
C TYR A 263 15.32 -10.62 13.69
N GLY A 264 15.41 -10.89 14.99
CA GLY A 264 16.09 -10.02 15.95
C GLY A 264 17.54 -9.75 15.59
N ARG A 265 18.29 -10.78 15.15
CA ARG A 265 19.67 -10.63 14.65
C ARG A 265 19.74 -9.74 13.41
N ARG A 266 18.77 -9.83 12.49
CA ARG A 266 18.69 -8.94 11.32
C ARG A 266 18.43 -7.49 11.71
N LEU A 267 17.50 -7.25 12.64
CA LEU A 267 17.23 -5.90 13.17
C LEU A 267 18.49 -5.30 13.82
N LEU A 268 19.21 -6.10 14.61
CA LEU A 268 20.43 -5.65 15.29
C LEU A 268 21.52 -5.19 14.30
N LYS A 269 21.63 -5.84 13.14
CA LYS A 269 22.61 -5.50 12.08
C LYS A 269 22.24 -4.27 11.25
N SER A 270 20.98 -3.83 11.27
CA SER A 270 20.49 -2.77 10.39
C SER A 270 19.64 -1.75 11.13
N ARG A 271 20.23 -0.57 11.40
CA ARG A 271 19.52 0.57 12.00
C ARG A 271 18.24 0.92 11.22
N ARG A 272 18.31 0.90 9.88
CA ARG A 272 17.16 1.18 9.02
C ARG A 272 16.04 0.16 9.19
N ALA A 273 16.38 -1.13 9.28
CA ALA A 273 15.39 -2.19 9.48
C ALA A 273 14.75 -2.10 10.88
N MET A 274 15.55 -1.86 11.92
CA MET A 274 15.06 -1.66 13.29
C MET A 274 14.12 -0.46 13.38
N TRP A 275 14.52 0.68 12.84
CA TRP A 275 13.71 1.89 12.77
C TRP A 275 12.37 1.63 12.06
N SER A 276 12.41 1.10 10.84
CA SER A 276 11.21 0.80 10.05
C SER A 276 10.28 -0.20 10.75
N ALA A 277 10.83 -1.21 11.43
CA ALA A 277 10.03 -2.16 12.19
C ALA A 277 9.31 -1.49 13.37
N VAL A 278 9.99 -0.62 14.11
CA VAL A 278 9.46 0.05 15.30
C VAL A 278 8.45 1.14 14.94
N THR A 279 8.73 1.99 13.95
CA THR A 279 7.81 3.08 13.59
C THR A 279 6.49 2.56 13.02
N ARG A 280 6.49 1.39 12.37
CA ARG A 280 5.25 0.72 11.93
C ARG A 280 4.36 0.26 13.08
N LEU A 281 4.91 -0.03 14.25
CA LEU A 281 4.13 -0.48 15.41
C LEU A 281 3.44 0.67 16.15
N LEU A 282 3.85 1.93 15.92
CA LEU A 282 3.31 3.08 16.66
C LEU A 282 1.83 3.37 16.35
N LEU A 283 1.31 2.90 15.21
CA LEU A 283 -0.09 3.07 14.82
C LEU A 283 -0.96 1.83 15.11
N ALA A 284 -0.48 0.91 15.96
CA ALA A 284 -1.07 -0.40 16.30
C ALA A 284 -0.83 -1.52 15.27
N ARG A 285 -0.96 -2.76 15.74
CA ARG A 285 -0.98 -4.00 14.94
C ARG A 285 -2.43 -4.44 14.75
N GLY A 286 -2.95 -4.43 13.53
CA GLY A 286 -4.21 -5.10 13.19
C GLY A 286 -5.28 -4.21 12.57
N GLU A 287 -6.45 -4.81 12.35
CA GLU A 287 -7.60 -4.27 11.59
C GLU A 287 -8.52 -3.36 12.41
N HIS A 288 -8.18 -3.07 13.67
CA HIS A 288 -8.98 -2.19 14.53
C HIS A 288 -8.79 -0.72 14.12
N GLU A 289 -9.54 -0.29 13.11
CA GLU A 289 -9.48 1.07 12.55
C GLU A 289 -9.59 2.17 13.60
N PHE A 290 -10.36 1.94 14.67
CA PHE A 290 -10.47 2.84 15.82
C PHE A 290 -9.14 3.05 16.56
N GLU A 291 -8.43 1.97 16.88
CA GLU A 291 -7.15 2.05 17.60
C GLU A 291 -6.10 2.80 16.77
N VAL A 292 -6.08 2.51 15.46
CA VAL A 292 -5.21 3.18 14.50
C VAL A 292 -5.52 4.68 14.49
N SER A 293 -6.80 5.06 14.39
CA SER A 293 -7.22 6.48 14.41
C SER A 293 -6.84 7.18 15.72
N ALA A 294 -7.07 6.55 16.88
CA ALA A 294 -6.70 7.13 18.18
C ALA A 294 -5.19 7.36 18.32
N ARG A 295 -4.37 6.37 17.92
CA ARG A 295 -2.90 6.51 17.94
C ARG A 295 -2.41 7.53 16.90
N GLU A 296 -3.03 7.59 15.73
CA GLU A 296 -2.71 8.58 14.70
C GLU A 296 -2.93 10.00 15.19
N ALA A 297 -4.10 10.29 15.78
CA ALA A 297 -4.40 11.57 16.40
C ALA A 297 -3.40 11.92 17.50
N ALA A 298 -3.07 10.97 18.37
CA ALA A 298 -2.09 11.17 19.44
C ALA A 298 -0.68 11.48 18.89
N LEU A 299 -0.23 10.76 17.86
CA LEU A 299 1.05 11.02 17.20
C LEU A 299 1.08 12.42 16.57
N MET A 300 0.00 12.85 15.89
CA MET A 300 -0.09 14.20 15.32
C MET A 300 -0.02 15.28 16.41
N LEU A 301 -0.74 15.11 17.52
CA LEU A 301 -0.74 16.06 18.65
C LEU A 301 0.63 16.17 19.34
N LEU A 302 1.39 15.07 19.39
CA LEU A 302 2.71 15.03 20.05
C LEU A 302 3.89 15.33 19.10
N ALA A 303 3.69 15.33 17.78
CA ALA A 303 4.76 15.40 16.78
C ALA A 303 5.58 16.70 16.81
N ASP A 304 5.09 17.75 17.47
CA ASP A 304 5.79 19.02 17.63
C ASP A 304 6.57 19.12 18.96
N GLY A 305 6.54 18.06 19.78
CA GLY A 305 7.18 18.06 21.10
C GLY A 305 6.46 18.91 22.13
N THR A 306 5.17 19.18 21.92
CA THR A 306 4.31 19.86 22.88
C THR A 306 4.23 19.03 24.16
N LEU A 307 4.45 19.68 25.31
CA LEU A 307 4.22 19.07 26.62
C LEU A 307 2.72 19.06 26.90
N MET A 308 2.14 17.89 27.16
CA MET A 308 0.71 17.74 27.48
C MET A 308 0.54 16.83 28.69
N SER A 309 -0.52 17.03 29.47
CA SER A 309 -0.91 16.00 30.44
C SER A 309 -1.59 14.83 29.72
N PRO A 310 -1.49 13.59 30.23
CA PRO A 310 -2.20 12.44 29.67
C PRO A 310 -3.71 12.70 29.52
N ALA A 311 -4.34 13.30 30.54
CA ALA A 311 -5.77 13.66 30.49
C ALA A 311 -6.11 14.63 29.35
N LYS A 312 -5.27 15.65 29.12
CA LYS A 312 -5.51 16.60 28.01
C LYS A 312 -5.28 15.96 26.65
N LEU A 313 -4.32 15.03 26.55
CA LEU A 313 -4.11 14.25 25.34
C LEU A 313 -5.32 13.36 25.03
N HIS A 314 -5.86 12.64 26.03
CA HIS A 314 -7.07 11.83 25.87
C HIS A 314 -8.27 12.65 25.39
N GLU A 315 -8.51 13.81 26.00
CA GLU A 315 -9.58 14.74 25.62
C GLU A 315 -9.46 15.16 24.14
N ARG A 316 -8.26 15.58 23.72
CA ARG A 316 -8.00 16.02 22.34
C ARG A 316 -8.10 14.89 21.32
N VAL A 317 -7.64 13.68 21.69
CA VAL A 317 -7.79 12.49 20.83
C VAL A 317 -9.27 12.12 20.68
N ALA A 318 -10.04 12.13 21.77
CA ALA A 318 -11.47 11.83 21.73
C ALA A 318 -12.25 12.82 20.85
N GLU A 319 -11.90 14.12 20.88
CA GLU A 319 -12.47 15.14 20.00
C GLU A 319 -12.23 14.83 18.52
N VAL A 320 -10.99 14.46 18.18
CA VAL A 320 -10.60 14.13 16.80
C VAL A 320 -11.30 12.86 16.32
N VAL A 321 -11.20 11.77 17.08
CA VAL A 321 -11.74 10.45 16.75
C VAL A 321 -13.27 10.47 16.70
N GLY A 322 -13.92 11.15 17.67
CA GLY A 322 -15.36 11.36 17.68
C GLY A 322 -15.86 12.12 16.45
N GLY A 323 -15.09 13.10 15.97
CA GLY A 323 -15.37 13.85 14.75
C GLY A 323 -15.31 13.02 13.46
N GLU A 324 -14.72 11.81 13.48
CA GLU A 324 -14.70 10.89 12.33
C GLU A 324 -15.93 9.98 12.27
N GLY A 325 -16.84 10.08 13.24
CA GLY A 325 -18.03 9.22 13.34
C GLY A 325 -17.80 7.94 14.14
N TRP A 326 -16.64 7.79 14.78
CA TRP A 326 -16.48 6.79 15.84
C TRP A 326 -17.30 7.26 17.04
N HIS A 327 -18.35 6.51 17.35
CA HIS A 327 -19.15 6.74 18.54
C HIS A 327 -18.76 5.65 19.53
N PRO A 328 -17.92 5.95 20.53
CA PRO A 328 -17.70 5.04 21.63
C PRO A 328 -19.07 4.66 22.19
N THR A 329 -19.38 3.37 22.24
CA THR A 329 -20.60 2.89 22.91
C THR A 329 -20.59 3.24 24.40
N THR A 330 -19.46 3.72 24.96
CA THR A 330 -19.23 3.95 26.39
C THR A 330 -18.53 5.28 26.77
N GLY A 331 -18.30 6.23 25.85
CA GLY A 331 -17.73 7.55 26.16
C GLY A 331 -16.18 7.67 26.07
N VAL A 332 -15.61 8.73 26.67
CA VAL A 332 -14.16 9.13 26.58
C VAL A 332 -13.19 8.03 27.04
N GLU A 333 -13.66 7.05 27.82
CA GLU A 333 -12.87 5.91 28.29
C GLU A 333 -12.35 4.99 27.16
N ASP A 334 -12.92 5.10 25.95
CA ASP A 334 -12.58 4.25 24.80
C ASP A 334 -11.22 4.58 24.15
N VAL A 335 -10.76 5.84 24.20
CA VAL A 335 -9.44 6.22 23.63
C VAL A 335 -8.27 6.07 24.61
N ALA A 336 -8.55 5.95 25.91
CA ALA A 336 -7.51 5.95 26.95
C ALA A 336 -6.57 4.75 26.82
N GLY A 337 -7.11 3.56 26.52
CA GLY A 337 -6.32 2.33 26.31
C GLY A 337 -5.30 2.47 25.18
N PRO A 338 -5.74 2.73 23.93
CA PRO A 338 -4.85 2.97 22.78
C PRO A 338 -3.78 4.05 23.03
N VAL A 339 -4.18 5.17 23.63
CA VAL A 339 -3.26 6.29 23.89
C VAL A 339 -2.24 5.93 24.97
N ASN A 340 -2.66 5.31 26.07
CA ASN A 340 -1.76 4.91 27.15
C ASN A 340 -0.77 3.83 26.70
N ASP A 341 -1.21 2.90 25.84
CA ASP A 341 -0.30 1.90 25.27
C ASP A 341 0.75 2.56 24.36
N LEU A 342 0.34 3.52 23.53
CA LEU A 342 1.26 4.30 22.70
C LEU A 342 2.28 5.08 23.56
N ILE A 343 1.83 5.77 24.61
CA ILE A 343 2.73 6.49 25.52
C ILE A 343 3.74 5.52 26.16
N SER A 344 3.24 4.39 26.69
CA SER A 344 4.09 3.36 27.31
C SER A 344 5.12 2.82 26.32
N GLN A 345 4.72 2.59 25.06
CA GLN A 345 5.58 2.15 23.97
C GLN A 345 6.67 3.18 23.63
N LEU A 346 6.29 4.46 23.49
CA LEU A 346 7.23 5.55 23.21
C LEU A 346 8.25 5.72 24.35
N THR A 347 7.79 5.70 25.60
CA THR A 347 8.66 5.80 26.79
C THR A 347 9.60 4.61 26.88
N ALA A 348 9.12 3.38 26.65
CA ALA A 348 9.94 2.17 26.67
C ALA A 348 11.04 2.16 25.60
N LEU A 349 10.78 2.79 24.45
CA LEU A 349 11.74 2.95 23.37
C LEU A 349 12.71 4.12 23.58
N GLY A 350 12.48 4.96 24.59
CA GLY A 350 13.23 6.20 24.82
C GLY A 350 12.94 7.27 23.77
N LEU A 351 11.72 7.31 23.24
CA LEU A 351 11.23 8.27 22.24
C LEU A 351 10.35 9.37 22.87
N ALA A 352 9.95 9.19 24.12
CA ALA A 352 9.21 10.19 24.86
C ALA A 352 9.62 10.15 26.33
N PHE A 353 9.45 11.29 26.98
CA PHE A 353 9.23 11.33 28.41
C PHE A 353 7.73 11.19 28.65
N GLY A 354 7.33 10.32 29.57
CA GLY A 354 5.93 10.12 29.94
C GLY A 354 5.80 9.65 31.37
N ASP A 355 5.02 10.38 32.17
CA ASP A 355 4.55 9.98 33.50
C ASP A 355 3.05 10.29 33.64
N GLU A 356 2.51 10.17 34.86
CA GLU A 356 1.09 10.43 35.13
C GLU A 356 0.67 11.90 34.91
N LEU A 357 1.64 12.83 34.90
CA LEU A 357 1.38 14.27 34.84
C LEU A 357 1.70 14.86 33.48
N ALA A 358 2.66 14.31 32.75
CA ALA A 358 3.12 14.87 31.50
C ALA A 358 3.67 13.83 30.52
N VAL A 359 3.39 14.08 29.23
CA VAL A 359 4.00 13.39 28.09
C VAL A 359 4.60 14.42 27.14
N ARG A 360 5.78 14.12 26.62
CA ARG A 360 6.46 14.89 25.57
C ARG A 360 7.42 14.02 24.76
N MET A 361 7.31 14.09 23.44
CA MET A 361 8.29 13.50 22.53
C MET A 361 9.56 14.35 22.47
N ASP A 362 10.72 13.69 22.53
CA ASP A 362 11.99 14.30 22.19
C ASP A 362 12.20 14.32 20.67
N ARG A 363 13.35 14.82 20.19
CA ARG A 363 13.59 14.93 18.75
C ARG A 363 13.54 13.56 18.02
N PRO A 364 14.19 12.49 18.50
CA PRO A 364 13.98 11.14 17.99
C PRO A 364 12.51 10.70 17.97
N GLY A 365 11.74 10.99 19.01
CA GLY A 365 10.30 10.70 19.08
C GLY A 365 9.48 11.43 18.04
N GLN A 366 9.71 12.72 17.85
CA GLN A 366 9.05 13.51 16.81
C GLN A 366 9.32 12.91 15.42
N LEU A 367 10.56 12.51 15.15
CA LEU A 367 10.93 11.85 13.89
C LEU A 367 10.27 10.47 13.78
N ALA A 368 10.11 9.73 14.88
CA ALA A 368 9.41 8.45 14.88
C ALA A 368 7.91 8.62 14.58
N ALA A 369 7.28 9.66 15.13
CA ALA A 369 5.90 10.03 14.83
C ALA A 369 5.74 10.37 13.34
N LEU A 370 6.60 11.24 12.79
CA LEU A 370 6.57 11.56 11.35
C LEU A 370 6.81 10.34 10.47
N ALA A 371 7.72 9.43 10.85
CA ALA A 371 7.98 8.20 10.10
C ALA A 371 6.77 7.25 10.12
N ALA A 372 6.09 7.13 11.27
CA ALA A 372 4.87 6.32 11.42
C ALA A 372 3.72 6.89 10.60
N LEU A 373 3.43 8.19 10.76
CA LEU A 373 2.38 8.91 10.01
C LEU A 373 2.63 8.83 8.51
N ARG A 374 3.88 9.04 8.05
CA ARG A 374 4.24 8.91 6.64
C ARG A 374 4.00 7.49 6.12
N ALA A 375 4.43 6.47 6.86
CA ALA A 375 4.26 5.09 6.44
C ALA A 375 2.77 4.72 6.33
N HIS A 376 1.94 5.24 7.23
CA HIS A 376 0.50 5.03 7.20
C HIS A 376 -0.18 5.78 6.05
N ALA A 377 0.18 7.06 5.83
CA ALA A 377 -0.37 7.86 4.75
C ALA A 377 -0.08 7.28 3.37
N LEU A 378 1.05 6.58 3.23
CA LEU A 378 1.50 6.00 1.97
C LEU A 378 1.18 4.52 1.80
N ARG A 379 0.39 3.91 2.69
CA ARG A 379 0.01 2.50 2.57
C ARG A 379 -0.79 2.25 1.28
N PRO A 380 -0.61 1.10 0.61
CA PRO A 380 -1.46 0.73 -0.51
C PRO A 380 -2.92 0.57 -0.05
N ARG A 381 -3.86 0.98 -0.89
CA ARG A 381 -5.28 0.77 -0.62
C ARG A 381 -5.65 -0.68 -0.88
N LYS A 382 -6.44 -1.25 0.02
CA LYS A 382 -7.04 -2.57 -0.12
C LYS A 382 -8.56 -2.44 -0.06
N TYR A 383 -9.29 -3.36 -0.69
CA TYR A 383 -10.71 -3.55 -0.39
C TYR A 383 -10.85 -3.84 1.09
N ILE A 384 -11.79 -3.17 1.75
CA ILE A 384 -12.28 -3.63 3.05
C ILE A 384 -13.20 -4.79 2.70
N SER A 385 -12.70 -6.02 2.85
CA SER A 385 -13.56 -7.19 2.88
C SER A 385 -14.47 -6.99 4.09
N SER A 386 -15.73 -6.64 3.87
CA SER A 386 -16.75 -6.74 4.91
C SER A 386 -16.81 -8.21 5.32
N SER A 387 -16.12 -8.54 6.41
CA SER A 387 -16.11 -9.86 7.01
C SER A 387 -17.24 -9.97 8.02
#